data_AF-A0A939JP53-F1
#
_entry.id   AF-A0A939JP53-F1
#
_cell.length_a   1.000
_cell.length_b   1.000
_cell.length_c   1.000
_cell.angle_alpha   90.00
_cell.angle_beta   90.00
_cell.angle_gamma   90.00
#
_symmetry.space_group_name_H-M   'P 1'
#
loop_
_entity.id
_entity.type
_entity.pdbx_description
1 polymer ?
#
loop_
_entity_poly.entity_id
_entity_poly.type
_entity_poly.pdbx_seq_one_letter_code
_entity_poly.pdbx_strand_id
1 'polypeptide(L)'
;LGYLFGLGFLLPLLVWTGVEVGPGPWIALAVIEAVFVALVGAGVAAVSKLPGWPVWAAALWTAGEAARARVPFSGFPWGKIAFGQADGVFLPLAALGGTPVLGFAVVLCGFGLYEIARVSLDARRTGT
;
A
#
# COMPACT_ATOMS: atom_id res chain seq x y z
N LEU A 1 -0.46 6.13 -12.72
CA LEU A 1 -1.51 5.46 -11.91
C LEU A 1 -1.18 5.44 -10.43
N GLY A 2 -0.05 4.85 -10.00
CA GLY A 2 0.33 4.80 -8.57
C GLY A 2 0.38 6.18 -7.89
N TYR A 3 0.90 7.21 -8.56
CA TYR A 3 0.89 8.58 -8.05
C TYR A 3 -0.52 9.14 -7.85
N LEU A 4 -1.42 8.95 -8.82
CA LEU A 4 -2.81 9.41 -8.74
C LEU A 4 -3.58 8.67 -7.64
N PHE A 5 -3.34 7.36 -7.48
CA PHE A 5 -3.87 6.59 -6.37
C PHE A 5 -3.36 7.13 -5.02
N GLY A 6 -2.05 7.40 -4.93
CA GLY A 6 -1.43 8.02 -3.76
C GLY A 6 -2.09 9.36 -3.41
N LEU A 7 -2.26 10.25 -4.38
CA LEU A 7 -2.95 11.54 -4.17
C LEU A 7 -4.40 11.36 -3.74
N GLY A 8 -5.16 10.50 -4.43
CA GLY A 8 -6.56 10.23 -4.12
C GLY A 8 -6.76 9.61 -2.74
N PHE A 9 -5.77 8.89 -2.22
CA PHE A 9 -5.77 8.36 -0.87
C PHE A 9 -5.29 9.37 0.18
N LEU A 10 -4.13 10.00 -0.06
CA LEU A 10 -3.42 10.79 0.95
C LEU A 10 -3.99 12.20 1.13
N LEU A 11 -4.51 12.83 0.07
CA LEU A 11 -5.14 14.14 0.22
C LEU A 11 -6.30 14.09 1.22
N PRO A 12 -7.36 13.27 1.02
CA PRO A 12 -8.45 13.22 1.98
C PRO A 12 -8.02 12.67 3.34
N LEU A 13 -7.14 11.66 3.37
CA LEU A 13 -6.65 11.07 4.62
C LEU A 13 -5.95 12.11 5.53
N LEU A 14 -5.19 13.02 4.94
CA LEU A 14 -4.32 13.94 5.68
C LEU A 14 -4.93 15.33 5.87
N VAL A 15 -6.19 15.55 5.46
CA VAL A 15 -6.84 16.87 5.50
C VAL A 15 -6.81 17.52 6.90
N TRP A 16 -6.84 16.69 7.94
CA TRP A 16 -6.77 17.14 9.34
C TRP A 16 -5.47 17.87 9.65
N THR A 17 -4.36 17.52 8.99
CA THR A 17 -3.07 18.22 9.20
C THR A 17 -3.16 19.68 8.77
N GLY A 18 -4.00 19.99 7.78
CA GLY A 18 -4.20 21.35 7.29
C GLY A 18 -4.87 22.28 8.31
N VAL A 19 -5.51 21.74 9.35
CA VAL A 19 -6.05 22.53 10.47
C VAL A 19 -4.92 23.16 11.28
N GLU A 20 -3.82 22.43 11.45
CA GLU A 20 -2.70 22.84 12.32
C GLU A 20 -1.63 23.63 11.56
N VAL A 21 -1.33 23.25 10.32
CA VAL A 21 -0.22 23.84 9.54
C VAL A 21 -0.67 24.60 8.30
N GLY A 22 -1.98 24.68 8.05
CA GLY A 22 -2.55 25.31 6.87
C GLY A 22 -2.54 24.42 5.62
N PRO A 23 -3.25 24.84 4.55
CA PRO A 23 -3.48 24.00 3.38
C PRO A 23 -2.22 23.74 2.53
N GLY A 24 -1.30 24.69 2.45
CA GLY A 24 -0.07 24.57 1.66
C GLY A 24 0.81 23.40 2.11
N PRO A 25 1.24 23.34 3.39
CA PRO A 25 2.04 22.24 3.91
C PRO A 25 1.33 20.88 3.84
N TRP A 26 0.01 20.81 4.10
CA TRP A 26 -0.76 19.58 3.96
C TRP A 26 -0.72 19.02 2.52
N ILE A 27 -1.00 19.87 1.53
CA ILE A 27 -0.99 19.47 0.12
C ILE A 27 0.43 19.05 -0.30
N ALA A 28 1.45 19.81 0.10
CA ALA A 28 2.84 19.48 -0.18
C ALA A 28 3.24 18.12 0.41
N LEU A 29 2.85 17.86 1.66
CA LEU A 29 3.06 16.56 2.33
C LEU A 29 2.39 15.44 1.55
N ALA A 30 1.11 15.56 1.21
CA ALA A 30 0.39 14.54 0.46
C ALA A 30 1.01 14.28 -0.93
N VAL A 31 1.46 15.32 -1.61
CA VAL A 31 2.18 15.22 -2.90
C VAL A 31 3.49 14.45 -2.75
N ILE A 32 4.30 14.76 -1.74
CA ILE A 32 5.57 14.08 -1.48
C ILE A 32 5.32 12.62 -1.12
N GLU A 33 4.39 12.34 -0.21
CA GLU A 33 4.02 10.98 0.21
C GLU A 33 3.47 10.15 -0.97
N ALA A 34 2.73 10.77 -1.89
CA ALA A 34 2.23 10.11 -3.08
C ALA A 34 3.34 9.64 -4.04
N VAL A 35 4.54 10.24 -3.99
CA VAL A 35 5.71 9.75 -4.76
C VAL A 35 6.12 8.36 -4.27
N PHE A 36 6.12 8.09 -2.97
CA PHE A 36 6.42 6.75 -2.45
C PHE A 36 5.42 5.71 -2.96
N VAL A 37 4.14 6.05 -2.98
CA VAL A 37 3.08 5.19 -3.51
C VAL A 37 3.27 4.97 -5.03
N ALA A 38 3.71 6.00 -5.75
CA ALA A 38 4.05 5.88 -7.17
C ALA A 38 5.22 4.91 -7.41
N LEU A 39 6.29 5.02 -6.62
CA LEU A 39 7.46 4.14 -6.69
C LEU A 39 7.10 2.68 -6.36
N VAL A 40 6.30 2.46 -5.32
CA VAL A 40 5.77 1.12 -5.01
C VAL A 40 4.95 0.60 -6.18
N GLY A 41 4.04 1.40 -6.74
CA GLY A 41 3.24 0.99 -7.91
C GLY A 41 4.10 0.63 -9.13
N ALA A 42 5.18 1.38 -9.40
CA ALA A 42 6.14 1.06 -10.45
C ALA A 42 6.90 -0.25 -10.16
N GLY A 43 7.31 -0.46 -8.91
CA GLY A 43 7.94 -1.71 -8.46
C GLY A 43 7.01 -2.91 -8.61
N VAL A 44 5.73 -2.78 -8.20
CA VAL A 44 4.69 -3.81 -8.39
C VAL A 44 4.54 -4.16 -9.87
N ALA A 45 4.50 -3.16 -10.75
CA ALA A 45 4.45 -3.39 -12.19
C ALA A 45 5.68 -4.16 -12.71
N ALA A 46 6.87 -3.89 -12.17
CA ALA A 46 8.09 -4.59 -12.54
C ALA A 46 8.09 -6.06 -12.07
N VAL A 47 7.70 -6.32 -10.82
CA VAL A 47 7.70 -7.68 -10.26
C VAL A 47 6.51 -8.53 -10.70
N SER A 48 5.49 -7.92 -11.32
CA SER A 48 4.30 -8.63 -11.85
C SER A 48 4.63 -9.74 -12.86
N LYS A 49 5.82 -9.70 -13.46
CA LYS A 49 6.32 -10.70 -14.42
C LYS A 49 7.01 -11.89 -13.77
N LEU A 50 7.27 -11.85 -12.46
CA LEU A 50 7.98 -12.91 -11.73
C LEU A 50 7.01 -14.02 -11.30
N PRO A 51 7.48 -15.28 -11.19
CA PRO A 51 6.68 -16.33 -10.57
C PRO A 51 6.35 -15.97 -9.12
N GLY A 52 5.09 -16.14 -8.74
CA GLY A 52 4.61 -15.75 -7.41
C GLY A 52 4.61 -14.23 -7.17
N TRP A 53 4.42 -13.42 -8.21
CA TRP A 53 4.43 -11.96 -8.12
C TRP A 53 3.62 -11.33 -6.97
N PRO A 54 2.49 -11.89 -6.48
CA PRO A 54 1.77 -11.31 -5.34
C PRO A 54 2.62 -11.18 -4.08
N VAL A 55 3.55 -12.13 -3.86
CA VAL A 55 4.48 -12.13 -2.72
C VAL A 55 5.48 -10.98 -2.84
N TRP A 56 6.07 -10.80 -4.02
CA TRP A 56 7.00 -9.71 -4.31
C TRP A 56 6.32 -8.34 -4.23
N ALA A 57 5.08 -8.24 -4.71
CA ALA A 57 4.29 -7.03 -4.65
C ALA A 57 3.92 -6.65 -3.20
N ALA A 58 3.56 -7.64 -2.37
CA ALA A 58 3.33 -7.43 -0.94
C ALA A 58 4.61 -6.99 -0.21
N ALA A 59 5.75 -7.61 -0.51
CA ALA A 59 7.04 -7.23 0.06
C ALA A 59 7.43 -5.79 -0.32
N LEU A 60 7.22 -5.39 -1.58
CA LEU A 60 7.45 -4.03 -2.05
C LEU A 60 6.53 -3.02 -1.35
N TRP A 61 5.25 -3.37 -1.12
CA TRP A 61 4.35 -2.51 -0.37
C TRP A 61 4.84 -2.30 1.06
N THR A 62 5.19 -3.39 1.76
CA THR A 62 5.74 -3.33 3.12
C THR A 62 7.04 -2.50 3.16
N ALA A 63 7.91 -2.64 2.16
CA ALA A 63 9.12 -1.82 2.03
C ALA A 63 8.79 -0.34 1.81
N GLY A 64 7.77 -0.02 1.01
CA GLY A 64 7.27 1.34 0.81
C GLY A 64 6.73 1.97 2.09
N GLU A 65 5.89 1.24 2.85
CA GLU A 65 5.42 1.69 4.15
C GLU A 65 6.57 1.86 5.16
N ALA A 66 7.58 1.01 5.09
CA ALA A 66 8.79 1.12 5.90
C ALA A 66 9.62 2.37 5.54
N ALA A 67 9.73 2.70 4.25
CA ALA A 67 10.42 3.91 3.79
C ALA A 67 9.67 5.17 4.28
N ARG A 68 8.35 5.24 4.05
CA ARG A 68 7.50 6.33 4.54
C ARG A 68 7.53 6.50 6.06
N ALA A 69 7.69 5.40 6.80
CA ALA A 69 7.84 5.43 8.25
C ALA A 69 9.19 5.96 8.74
N ARG A 70 10.13 6.28 7.85
CA ARG A 70 11.47 6.78 8.18
C ARG A 70 11.78 8.13 7.53
N VAL A 71 11.23 8.37 6.35
CA VAL A 71 11.41 9.59 5.57
C VAL A 71 10.13 9.93 4.80
N PRO A 72 9.84 11.21 4.53
CA PRO A 72 10.57 12.42 4.96
C PRO A 72 10.35 12.74 6.46
N PHE A 73 11.11 13.70 7.00
CA PHE A 73 10.90 14.27 8.34
C PHE A 73 10.93 13.26 9.51
N SER A 74 11.86 12.30 9.48
CA SER A 74 11.92 11.19 10.45
C SER A 74 10.74 10.21 10.39
N GLY A 75 9.91 10.33 9.35
CA GLY A 75 8.84 9.40 9.02
C GLY A 75 7.45 9.95 9.26
N PHE A 76 6.54 9.67 8.32
CA PHE A 76 5.12 10.00 8.43
C PHE A 76 4.25 8.78 8.05
N PRO A 77 4.14 7.79 8.97
CA PRO A 77 3.56 6.48 8.68
C PRO A 77 2.01 6.46 8.67
N TRP A 78 1.34 7.60 8.48
CA TRP A 78 -0.12 7.68 8.42
C TRP A 78 -0.67 6.94 7.20
N GLY A 79 -1.77 6.21 7.40
CA GLY A 79 -2.40 5.42 6.35
C GLY A 79 -1.78 4.04 6.11
N LYS A 80 -0.95 3.54 7.05
CA LYS A 80 -0.49 2.15 7.04
C LYS A 80 -1.66 1.18 7.02
N ILE A 81 -1.63 0.22 6.10
CA ILE A 81 -2.74 -0.70 5.87
C ILE A 81 -3.09 -1.54 7.11
N ALA A 82 -2.08 -1.84 7.95
CA ALA A 82 -2.25 -2.62 9.15
C ALA A 82 -3.24 -2.01 10.16
N PHE A 83 -3.33 -0.68 10.23
CA PHE A 83 -4.26 -0.02 11.17
C PHE A 83 -5.72 -0.17 10.76
N GLY A 84 -6.01 -0.52 9.50
CA GLY A 84 -7.35 -0.89 9.07
C GLY A 84 -7.82 -2.26 9.58
N GLN A 85 -6.98 -2.98 10.33
CA GLN A 85 -7.26 -4.31 10.87
C GLN A 85 -7.27 -4.35 12.41
N ALA A 86 -7.50 -3.20 13.06
CA ALA A 86 -7.50 -3.11 14.52
C ALA A 86 -8.47 -4.10 15.20
N ASP A 87 -9.58 -4.43 14.53
CA ASP A 87 -10.57 -5.43 14.96
C ASP A 87 -10.76 -6.54 13.92
N GLY A 88 -9.77 -6.71 13.03
CA GLY A 88 -9.85 -7.61 11.88
C GLY A 88 -9.33 -9.02 12.15
N VAL A 89 -9.65 -9.96 11.25
CA VAL A 89 -9.18 -11.36 11.32
C VAL A 89 -7.64 -11.48 11.27
N PHE A 90 -6.96 -10.46 10.74
CA PHE A 90 -5.49 -10.42 10.66
C PHE A 90 -4.84 -9.88 11.93
N LEU A 91 -5.60 -9.34 12.91
CA LEU A 91 -5.06 -8.74 14.14
C LEU A 91 -4.05 -9.65 14.88
N PRO A 92 -4.27 -10.97 15.05
CA PRO A 92 -3.31 -11.83 15.74
C PRO A 92 -1.91 -11.83 15.12
N LEU A 93 -1.76 -11.53 13.82
CA LEU A 93 -0.46 -11.46 13.15
C LEU A 93 0.39 -10.28 13.65
N ALA A 94 -0.22 -9.26 14.25
CA ALA A 94 0.52 -8.17 14.88
C ALA A 94 1.41 -8.68 16.03
N ALA A 95 1.02 -9.76 16.71
CA ALA A 95 1.84 -10.35 17.77
C ALA A 95 3.13 -11.00 17.25
N LEU A 96 3.18 -11.40 15.98
CA LEU A 96 4.34 -12.08 15.38
C LEU A 96 5.41 -11.12 14.86
N GLY A 97 5.02 -9.93 14.43
CA GLY A 97 5.98 -8.97 13.88
C GLY A 97 5.43 -7.57 13.66
N GLY A 98 4.41 -7.19 14.44
CA GLY A 98 3.79 -5.88 14.42
C GLY A 98 3.09 -5.54 13.11
N THR A 99 3.00 -4.23 12.85
CA THR A 99 2.33 -3.70 11.65
C THR A 99 2.94 -4.18 10.32
N PRO A 100 4.26 -4.42 10.17
CA PRO A 100 4.81 -4.96 8.92
C PRO A 100 4.27 -6.35 8.55
N VAL A 101 4.24 -7.30 9.49
CA VAL A 101 3.78 -8.68 9.22
C VAL A 101 2.28 -8.70 8.98
N LEU A 102 1.51 -8.00 9.80
CA LEU A 102 0.06 -7.87 9.61
C LEU A 102 -0.24 -7.24 8.25
N GLY A 103 0.38 -6.11 7.93
CA GLY A 103 0.16 -5.39 6.68
C GLY A 103 0.56 -6.21 5.46
N PHE A 104 1.68 -6.93 5.53
CA PHE A 104 2.11 -7.85 4.48
C PHE A 104 1.04 -8.91 4.18
N ALA A 105 0.46 -9.54 5.21
CA ALA A 105 -0.57 -10.56 5.02
C ALA A 105 -1.83 -10.01 4.34
N VAL A 106 -2.29 -8.83 4.75
CA VAL A 106 -3.45 -8.15 4.14
C VAL A 106 -3.19 -7.86 2.66
N VAL A 107 -2.02 -7.28 2.34
CA VAL A 107 -1.66 -6.92 0.97
C VAL A 107 -1.48 -8.16 0.09
N LEU A 108 -0.87 -9.22 0.64
CA LEU A 108 -0.72 -10.50 -0.04
C LEU A 108 -2.08 -11.11 -0.41
N CYS A 109 -3.05 -11.07 0.51
CA CYS A 109 -4.42 -11.49 0.21
C CYS A 109 -5.05 -10.64 -0.91
N GLY A 110 -4.85 -9.32 -0.90
CA GLY A 110 -5.35 -8.43 -1.96
C GLY A 110 -4.79 -8.78 -3.34
N PHE A 111 -3.46 -8.92 -3.46
CA PHE A 111 -2.84 -9.32 -4.73
C PHE A 111 -3.16 -10.76 -5.13
N GLY A 112 -3.26 -11.68 -4.16
CA GLY A 112 -3.67 -13.06 -4.39
C GLY A 112 -5.09 -13.17 -4.95
N LEU A 113 -6.04 -12.40 -4.41
CA LEU A 113 -7.40 -12.32 -4.94
C LEU A 113 -7.44 -11.77 -6.37
N TYR A 114 -6.64 -10.73 -6.66
CA TYR A 114 -6.53 -10.21 -8.02
C TYR A 114 -5.95 -11.26 -8.98
N GLU A 115 -4.91 -12.00 -8.58
CA GLU A 115 -4.30 -13.04 -9.41
C GLU A 115 -5.28 -14.20 -9.68
N ILE A 116 -6.03 -14.64 -8.67
CA ILE A 116 -7.10 -15.64 -8.82
C ILE A 116 -8.14 -15.15 -9.83
N ALA A 117 -8.59 -13.90 -9.71
CA ALA A 117 -9.55 -13.33 -10.65
C ALA A 117 -8.99 -13.24 -12.07
N ARG A 118 -7.75 -12.80 -12.24
CA ARG A 118 -7.07 -12.69 -13.54
C ARG A 118 -7.01 -14.05 -14.24
N VAL A 119 -6.48 -15.07 -13.56
CA VAL A 119 -6.36 -16.43 -14.10
C VAL A 119 -7.74 -17.01 -14.43
N SER A 120 -8.74 -16.77 -13.58
CA SER A 120 -10.11 -17.24 -13.82
C SER A 120 -10.75 -16.61 -15.05
N LEU A 121 -10.51 -15.31 -15.27
CA LEU A 121 -11.02 -14.58 -16.44
C LEU A 121 -10.29 -15.01 -17.72
N ASP A 122 -8.98 -15.24 -17.64
CA ASP A 122 -8.18 -15.73 -18.78
C ASP A 122 -8.65 -17.12 -19.20
N ALA A 123 -8.87 -18.04 -18.25
CA ALA A 123 -9.41 -19.38 -18.51
C ALA A 123 -10.77 -19.35 -19.23
N ARG A 124 -11.68 -18.48 -18.79
CA ARG A 124 -13.00 -18.28 -19.42
C ARG A 124 -12.91 -17.73 -20.85
N ARG A 125 -11.90 -16.90 -21.14
CA ARG A 125 -11.66 -16.33 -22.47
C ARG A 125 -11.06 -17.34 -23.42
N THR A 126 -10.28 -18.29 -22.92
CA THR A 126 -9.64 -19.35 -23.73
C THR A 126 -10.56 -20.53 -24.04
N GLY A 127 -11.82 -20.52 -23.60
CA GLY A 127 -12.83 -21.49 -24.06
C GLY A 127 -12.65 -22.92 -23.55
N THR A 128 -12.00 -23.08 -22.40
CA THR A 128 -12.16 -24.28 -21.53
C THR A 128 -13.19 -23.97 -20.46
#